data_AF-A0A2V7Y8F0-F1
#
_entry.id   AF-A0A2V7Y8F0-F1
#
_cell.length_a   1.000
_cell.length_b   1.000
_cell.length_c   1.000
_cell.angle_alpha   90.00
_cell.angle_beta   90.00
_cell.angle_gamma   90.00
#
_symmetry.space_group_name_H-M   'P 1'
#
loop_
_entity.id
_entity.type
_entity.pdbx_description
1 polymer ?
#
loop_
_entity_poly.entity_id
_entity_poly.type
_entity_poly.pdbx_seq_one_letter_code
_entity_poly.pdbx_strand_id
1 'polypeptide(L)'
;MSELLTIGLSVASSLLVGILLVVVPWTSLWDSNYLLQPYPALRLLILSSFARGTVTGVGLVNILVAVHEAYLHLSGRGTRR
;
A
#
# COMPACT_ATOMS: atom_id res chain seq x y z
N MET A 1 -9.69 3.65 -25.13
CA MET A 1 -9.94 4.64 -24.06
C MET A 1 -10.03 3.96 -22.69
N SER A 2 -10.73 2.84 -22.56
CA SER A 2 -10.90 2.09 -21.30
C SER A 2 -9.59 1.52 -20.73
N GLU A 3 -8.72 0.92 -21.54
CA GLU A 3 -7.45 0.32 -21.07
C GLU A 3 -6.54 1.29 -20.31
N LEU A 4 -6.31 2.49 -20.87
CA LEU A 4 -5.46 3.51 -20.24
C LEU A 4 -6.03 3.98 -18.90
N LEU A 5 -7.35 4.07 -18.80
CA LEU A 5 -8.03 4.43 -17.56
C LEU A 5 -7.88 3.33 -16.52
N THR A 6 -8.04 2.06 -16.91
CA THR A 6 -7.85 0.92 -16.00
C THR A 6 -6.42 0.85 -15.47
N ILE A 7 -5.42 0.99 -16.35
CA ILE A 7 -4.00 0.96 -15.96
C ILE A 7 -3.68 2.13 -15.01
N GLY A 8 -4.11 3.34 -15.36
CA GLY A 8 -3.89 4.51 -14.50
C GLY A 8 -4.54 4.35 -13.12
N LEU A 9 -5.75 3.79 -13.07
CA LEU A 9 -6.47 3.54 -11.82
C LEU A 9 -5.79 2.46 -10.97
N SER A 10 -5.32 1.36 -11.56
CA SER A 10 -4.61 0.29 -10.84
C SER A 10 -3.31 0.80 -10.22
N VAL A 11 -2.51 1.55 -10.99
CA VAL A 11 -1.25 2.13 -10.51
C VAL A 11 -1.51 3.14 -9.39
N ALA A 12 -2.47 4.05 -9.59
CA ALA A 12 -2.80 5.07 -8.59
C ALA A 12 -3.36 4.45 -7.30
N SER A 13 -4.23 3.45 -7.41
CA SER A 13 -4.81 2.75 -6.27
C SER A 13 -3.75 1.96 -5.50
N SER A 14 -2.88 1.22 -6.19
CA SER A 14 -1.80 0.44 -5.58
C SER A 14 -0.78 1.36 -4.90
N LEU A 15 -0.44 2.48 -5.52
CA LEU A 15 0.44 3.48 -4.91
C LEU A 15 -0.20 4.10 -3.66
N LEU A 16 -1.45 4.51 -3.74
CA LEU A 16 -2.16 5.17 -2.64
C LEU A 16 -2.34 4.22 -1.45
N VAL A 17 -2.78 2.98 -1.71
CA VAL A 17 -2.88 1.94 -0.69
C VAL A 17 -1.50 1.60 -0.12
N GLY A 18 -0.47 1.52 -0.97
CA GLY A 18 0.90 1.25 -0.52
C GLY A 18 1.44 2.33 0.42
N ILE A 19 1.26 3.60 0.07
CA ILE A 19 1.65 4.74 0.92
C ILE A 19 0.88 4.73 2.23
N LEU A 20 -0.44 4.50 2.21
CA LEU A 20 -1.24 4.42 3.42
C LEU A 20 -0.76 3.29 4.33
N LEU A 21 -0.50 2.10 3.78
CA LEU A 21 0.00 0.96 4.57
C LEU A 21 1.41 1.21 5.13
N VAL A 22 2.24 1.99 4.44
CA VAL A 22 3.56 2.39 4.98
C VAL A 22 3.41 3.44 6.06
N VAL A 23 2.56 4.45 5.90
CA VAL A 23 2.49 5.61 6.81
C VAL A 23 1.62 5.32 8.03
N VAL A 24 0.42 4.77 7.84
CA VAL A 24 -0.60 4.61 8.89
C VAL A 24 -0.04 3.92 10.14
N PRO A 25 0.73 2.81 10.07
CA PRO A 25 1.25 2.12 11.25
C PRO A 25 2.19 2.95 12.15
N TRP A 26 2.74 4.05 11.64
CA TRP A 26 3.62 4.96 12.37
C TRP A 26 2.92 6.24 12.84
N THR A 27 1.62 6.36 12.59
CA THR A 27 0.82 7.48 13.05
C THR A 27 0.09 7.15 14.34
N SER A 28 -0.26 8.19 15.11
CA SER A 28 -1.08 8.06 16.32
C SER A 28 -2.47 7.46 16.07
N LEU A 29 -2.93 7.45 14.81
CA LEU A 29 -4.17 6.80 14.38
C LEU A 29 -4.10 5.28 14.54
N TRP A 30 -2.93 4.67 14.36
CA TRP A 30 -2.72 3.22 14.55
C TRP A 30 -2.71 2.84 16.04
N ASP A 31 -2.16 3.70 16.88
CA ASP A 31 -2.09 3.48 18.32
C ASP A 31 -3.44 3.73 19.02
N SER A 32 -4.19 4.74 18.56
CA SER A 32 -5.46 5.18 19.13
C SER A 32 -6.69 4.56 18.45
N ASN A 33 -6.60 3.27 18.13
CA ASN A 33 -7.70 2.54 17.49
C ASN A 33 -8.84 2.24 18.48
N TYR A 34 -9.93 3.00 18.39
CA TYR A 34 -11.14 2.80 19.21
C TYR A 34 -11.76 1.41 19.02
N LEU A 35 -11.61 0.82 17.84
CA LEU A 35 -12.08 -0.54 17.51
C LEU A 35 -11.32 -1.66 18.24
N LEU A 36 -10.08 -1.40 18.66
CA LEU A 36 -9.25 -2.36 19.39
C LEU A 36 -9.40 -2.25 20.91
N GLN A 37 -10.17 -1.26 21.38
CA GLN A 37 -10.43 -1.02 22.80
C GLN A 37 -11.15 -2.21 23.49
N PRO A 38 -12.09 -2.93 22.85
CA PRO A 38 -12.71 -4.12 23.44
C PRO A 38 -11.82 -5.37 23.44
N TYR A 39 -10.74 -5.40 22.65
CA TYR A 39 -9.93 -6.60 22.39
C TYR A 39 -8.45 -6.39 22.77
N PRO A 40 -8.10 -6.46 24.07
CA PRO A 40 -6.75 -6.14 24.56
C PRO A 40 -5.67 -7.10 24.04
N ALA A 41 -5.98 -8.37 23.82
CA ALA A 41 -5.04 -9.35 23.27
C ALA A 41 -4.69 -9.06 21.80
N LEU A 42 -5.70 -8.73 20.98
CA LEU A 42 -5.49 -8.34 19.57
C LEU A 42 -4.70 -7.04 19.48
N ARG A 43 -4.98 -6.10 20.39
CA ARG A 43 -4.28 -4.82 20.49
C ARG A 43 -2.78 -5.03 20.71
N LEU A 44 -2.35 -5.94 21.58
CA LEU A 44 -0.93 -6.23 21.80
C LEU A 44 -0.24 -6.77 20.54
N LEU A 45 -0.93 -7.62 19.77
CA LEU A 45 -0.39 -8.16 18.52
C LEU A 45 -0.29 -7.08 17.43
N ILE A 46 -1.35 -6.28 17.23
CA ILE A 46 -1.43 -5.26 16.17
C ILE A 46 -0.54 -4.05 16.46
N LEU A 47 -0.37 -3.68 17.74
CA LEU A 47 0.52 -2.58 18.13
C LEU A 47 2.00 -2.99 18.20
N SER A 48 2.30 -4.29 18.12
CA SER A 48 3.68 -4.79 18.13
C SER A 48 4.49 -4.23 16.96
N SER A 49 5.79 -4.04 17.16
CA SER A 49 6.72 -3.62 16.10
C SER A 49 6.73 -4.61 14.91
N PHE A 50 6.44 -5.89 15.17
CA PHE A 50 6.32 -6.90 14.13
C PHE A 50 5.11 -6.68 13.21
N ALA A 51 3.95 -6.39 13.79
CA ALA A 51 2.75 -6.08 13.00
C ALA A 51 2.94 -4.79 12.18
N ARG A 52 3.52 -3.74 12.77
CA ARG A 52 3.87 -2.52 12.02
C ARG A 52 4.81 -2.82 10.85
N GLY A 53 5.86 -3.62 11.09
CA GLY A 53 6.79 -4.05 10.06
C GLY A 53 6.15 -4.90 8.96
N THR A 54 5.17 -5.74 9.32
CA THR A 54 4.42 -6.56 8.34
C THR A 54 3.54 -5.67 7.47
N VAL A 55 2.79 -4.74 8.07
CA VAL A 55 1.90 -3.83 7.34
C VAL A 55 2.70 -2.89 6.43
N THR A 56 3.83 -2.38 6.89
CA THR A 56 4.73 -1.56 6.05
C THR A 56 5.35 -2.38 4.93
N GLY A 57 5.75 -3.62 5.20
CA GLY A 57 6.26 -4.56 4.19
C GLY A 57 5.25 -4.80 3.07
N VAL A 58 3.97 -5.04 3.42
CA VAL A 58 2.88 -5.16 2.44
C VAL A 58 2.70 -3.86 1.65
N GLY A 59 2.77 -2.71 2.33
CA GLY A 59 2.71 -1.41 1.68
C GLY A 59 3.84 -1.20 0.65
N LEU A 60 5.06 -1.59 0.98
CA LEU A 60 6.20 -1.54 0.06
C LEU A 60 6.00 -2.43 -1.17
N VAL A 61 5.48 -3.64 -1.00
CA VAL A 61 5.13 -4.53 -2.13
C VAL A 61 4.14 -3.85 -3.07
N ASN A 62 3.13 -3.17 -2.51
CA ASN A 62 2.12 -2.49 -3.31
C ASN A 62 2.70 -1.30 -4.10
N ILE A 63 3.64 -0.56 -3.49
CA ILE A 63 4.39 0.50 -4.19
C ILE A 63 5.25 -0.09 -5.31
N LEU A 64 5.94 -1.22 -5.06
CA LEU A 64 6.75 -1.89 -6.08
C LEU A 64 5.90 -2.37 -7.27
N VAL A 65 4.72 -2.92 -7.02
CA VAL A 65 3.76 -3.30 -8.07
C VAL A 65 3.35 -2.09 -8.90
N ALA A 66 3.00 -0.97 -8.24
CA ALA A 66 2.63 0.26 -8.94
C ALA A 66 3.78 0.80 -9.82
N VAL A 67 5.02 0.78 -9.31
CA VAL A 67 6.21 1.20 -10.06
C VAL A 67 6.50 0.27 -11.24
N HIS A 68 6.40 -1.05 -11.04
CA HIS A 68 6.61 -2.04 -12.09
C HIS A 68 5.58 -1.90 -13.21
N GLU A 69 4.30 -1.76 -12.87
CA GLU A 69 3.23 -1.51 -13.85
C GLU A 69 3.47 -0.19 -14.62
N ALA A 70 3.82 0.89 -13.92
CA ALA A 70 4.12 2.17 -14.57
C ALA A 70 5.32 2.04 -15.53
N TYR A 71 6.38 1.36 -15.11
CA TYR A 71 7.59 1.16 -15.91
C TYR A 71 7.33 0.34 -17.18
N LEU A 72 6.58 -0.76 -17.08
CA LEU A 72 6.21 -1.58 -18.24
C LEU A 72 5.39 -0.79 -19.27
N HIS A 73 4.43 0.00 -18.80
CA HIS A 73 3.59 0.82 -19.69
C HIS A 73 4.35 1.99 -20.34
N LEU A 74 5.37 2.53 -19.67
CA LEU A 74 6.26 3.52 -20.26
C LEU A 74 7.20 2.88 -21.30
N SER A 75 7.73 1.68 -21.01
CA SER A 75 8.66 0.96 -21.88
C SER A 75 7.98 0.42 -23.16
N GLY A 76 6.72 0.02 -23.07
CA GLY A 76 5.92 -0.44 -24.22
C GLY A 76 5.67 0.62 -25.31
N ARG A 77 5.97 1.90 -25.06
CA ARG A 77 5.87 2.97 -26.07
C ARG A 77 7.11 3.11 -26.96
N GLY A 78 8.23 2.46 -26.63
CA GLY A 78 9.54 2.69 -27.28
C GLY A 78 9.84 1.86 -28.53
N THR A 79 9.13 0.75 -28.78
CA THR A 79 9.54 -0.26 -29.80
C THR A 79 8.61 -0.35 -31.03
N ARG A 80 7.74 0.65 -31.26
CA ARG A 80 7.05 0.81 -32.56
C ARG A 80 7.73 1.89 -33.41
N ARG A 81 8.96 1.61 -33.85
CA ARG A 81 9.58 2.26 -35.01
C ARG A 81 9.91 1.22 -36.05
#